data_AF-A0A933XG89-F1
#
_entry.id   AF-A0A933XG89-F1
#
_cell.length_a   1.000
_cell.length_b   1.000
_cell.length_c   1.000
_cell.angle_alpha   90.00
_cell.angle_beta   90.00
_cell.angle_gamma   90.00
#
_symmetry.space_group_name_H-M   'P 1'
#
loop_
_entity.id
_entity.type
_entity.pdbx_description
1 polymer ?
#
loop_
_entity_poly.entity_id
_entity_poly.type
_entity_poly.pdbx_seq_one_letter_code
_entity_poly.pdbx_strand_id
1 'polypeptide(L)'
;MAQIEWPTVSKVGKETSHNAWLLVQHAYHQVDFQEQCLALMKQESAGEVASRNIAMLEDRVRVNKNQPQLYGTQFRQTTGEHKPLPIEDEVNVNERRKQMGFDTLEENIAGMYEQYGPPNQG
;
A
#
# COMPACT_ATOMS: atom_id res chain seq x y z
N MET A 1 28.97 5.90 9.49
CA MET A 1 27.54 6.28 9.49
C MET A 1 26.74 5.00 9.64
N ALA A 2 25.72 4.95 10.50
CA ALA A 2 24.88 3.76 10.61
C ALA A 2 24.07 3.62 9.31
N GLN A 3 24.23 2.50 8.61
CA GLN A 3 23.41 2.17 7.46
C GLN A 3 22.05 1.75 7.99
N ILE A 4 21.00 2.46 7.61
CA ILE A 4 19.63 2.13 8.00
C ILE A 4 19.17 1.00 7.08
N GLU A 5 19.03 -0.20 7.63
CA GLU A 5 18.50 -1.37 6.94
C GLU A 5 17.00 -1.52 7.23
N TRP A 6 16.27 -2.20 6.34
CA TRP A 6 14.89 -2.55 6.61
C TRP A 6 14.80 -3.66 7.68
N PRO A 7 13.87 -3.57 8.66
CA PRO A 7 13.63 -4.65 9.61
C PRO A 7 12.89 -5.80 8.93
N THR A 8 13.64 -6.67 8.28
CA THR A 8 13.10 -7.80 7.51
C THR A 8 12.51 -8.90 8.39
N VAL A 9 11.66 -9.74 7.78
CA VAL A 9 11.03 -10.89 8.45
C VAL A 9 12.05 -11.79 9.13
N SER A 10 13.18 -12.11 8.48
CA SER A 10 14.20 -12.99 9.08
C SER A 10 14.89 -12.39 10.30
N LYS A 11 15.01 -11.06 10.38
CA LYS A 11 15.68 -10.35 11.48
C LYS A 11 14.77 -10.15 12.69
N VAL A 12 13.51 -9.79 12.46
CA VAL A 12 12.61 -9.32 13.54
C VAL A 12 11.28 -10.07 13.64
N GLY A 13 11.03 -11.02 12.75
CA GLY A 13 9.77 -11.74 12.64
C GLY A 13 8.73 -10.98 11.80
N LYS A 14 7.70 -11.72 11.35
CA LYS A 14 6.65 -11.20 10.45
C LYS A 14 5.86 -10.05 11.05
N GLU A 15 5.46 -10.18 12.31
CA GLU A 15 4.66 -9.18 13.01
C GLU A 15 5.43 -7.87 13.17
N THR A 16 6.68 -7.94 13.66
CA THR A 16 7.51 -6.75 13.85
C THR A 16 7.85 -6.07 12.52
N SER A 17 8.15 -6.85 11.47
CA SER A 17 8.39 -6.30 10.13
C SER A 17 7.14 -5.60 9.58
N HIS A 18 5.95 -6.16 9.80
CA HIS A 18 4.69 -5.53 9.46
C HIS A 18 4.44 -4.25 10.28
N ASN A 19 4.72 -4.26 11.57
CA ASN A 19 4.56 -3.08 12.43
C ASN A 19 5.49 -1.94 12.03
N ALA A 20 6.73 -2.24 11.64
CA ALA A 20 7.64 -1.25 11.06
C ALA A 20 7.07 -0.63 9.78
N TRP A 21 6.50 -1.46 8.89
CA TRP A 21 5.78 -0.96 7.71
C TRP A 21 4.58 -0.08 8.08
N LEU A 22 3.76 -0.46 9.07
CA LEU A 22 2.62 0.34 9.51
C LEU A 22 3.04 1.75 9.95
N LEU A 23 4.13 1.87 10.70
CA LEU A 23 4.68 3.17 11.10
C LEU A 23 5.04 4.03 9.88
N VAL A 24 5.71 3.43 8.88
CA VAL A 24 6.07 4.12 7.63
C VAL A 24 4.84 4.49 6.81
N GLN A 25 3.88 3.57 6.65
CA GLN A 25 2.63 3.76 5.90
C GLN A 25 1.83 4.97 6.38
N HIS A 26 1.87 5.25 7.68
CA HIS A 26 1.16 6.36 8.33
C HIS A 26 2.04 7.57 8.66
N ALA A 27 3.27 7.64 8.15
CA ALA A 27 4.14 8.82 8.23
C ALA A 27 3.70 9.93 7.25
N TYR A 28 2.47 10.41 7.38
CA TYR A 28 1.76 11.24 6.38
C TYR A 28 2.52 12.48 5.88
N HIS A 29 3.36 13.09 6.72
CA HIS A 29 4.08 14.32 6.40
C HIS A 29 5.52 14.08 5.91
N GLN A 30 5.92 12.82 5.70
CA GLN A 30 7.31 12.45 5.40
C GLN A 30 7.41 11.60 4.13
N VAL A 31 7.01 12.18 2.98
CA VAL A 31 7.00 11.46 1.69
C VAL A 31 8.40 10.98 1.29
N ASP A 32 9.43 11.79 1.50
CA ASP A 32 10.81 11.39 1.19
C ASP A 32 11.28 10.21 2.05
N PHE A 33 10.85 10.16 3.32
CA PHE A 33 11.12 9.03 4.20
C PHE A 33 10.38 7.77 3.74
N GLN A 34 9.11 7.89 3.35
CA GLN A 34 8.34 6.78 2.79
C GLN A 34 8.99 6.21 1.53
N GLU A 35 9.48 7.07 0.64
CA GLU A 35 10.19 6.66 -0.57
C GLU A 35 11.51 5.95 -0.27
N GLN A 36 12.31 6.46 0.67
CA GLN A 36 13.54 5.80 1.11
C GLN A 36 13.26 4.40 1.68
N CYS A 37 12.26 4.29 2.57
CA CYS A 37 11.84 3.01 3.12
C CYS A 37 11.32 2.05 2.03
N LEU A 38 10.53 2.55 1.07
CA LEU A 38 10.06 1.76 -0.05
C LEU A 38 11.23 1.22 -0.89
N ALA A 39 12.25 2.05 -1.15
CA ALA A 39 13.45 1.63 -1.87
C ALA A 39 14.19 0.52 -1.13
N LEU A 40 14.34 0.64 0.19
CA LEU A 40 14.93 -0.41 1.03
C LEU A 40 14.11 -1.70 0.96
N MET A 41 12.79 -1.62 1.14
CA MET A 41 11.89 -2.77 1.08
C MET A 41 11.97 -3.51 -0.28
N LYS A 42 12.12 -2.79 -1.39
CA LYS A 42 12.23 -3.35 -2.74
C LYS A 42 13.59 -4.02 -3.03
N GLN A 43 14.63 -3.72 -2.26
CA GLN A 43 15.95 -4.35 -2.41
C GLN A 43 16.04 -5.71 -1.70
N GLU A 44 15.13 -5.96 -0.77
CA GLU A 44 15.12 -7.20 -0.01
C GLU A 44 14.69 -8.39 -0.87
N SER A 45 15.15 -9.58 -0.47
CA SER A 45 14.78 -10.83 -1.13
C SER A 45 13.29 -11.14 -0.98
N ALA A 46 12.73 -11.90 -1.93
CA ALA A 46 11.33 -12.32 -1.86
C ALA A 46 11.02 -13.01 -0.53
N GLY A 47 9.96 -12.56 0.16
CA GLY A 47 9.54 -13.08 1.47
C GLY A 47 10.11 -12.35 2.68
N GLU A 48 11.15 -11.52 2.52
CA GLU A 48 11.70 -10.69 3.61
C GLU A 48 10.81 -9.49 3.96
N VAL A 49 9.96 -9.08 3.01
CA VAL A 49 8.92 -8.07 3.17
C VAL A 49 7.66 -8.58 2.49
N ALA A 50 6.50 -8.41 3.13
CA ALA A 50 5.23 -8.80 2.52
C ALA A 50 4.98 -7.98 1.23
N SER A 51 4.74 -8.65 0.10
CA SER A 51 4.50 -7.96 -1.18
C SER A 51 3.37 -6.95 -1.09
N ARG A 52 2.26 -7.29 -0.41
CA ARG A 52 1.14 -6.36 -0.16
C ARG A 52 1.59 -5.05 0.51
N ASN A 53 2.54 -5.11 1.46
CA ASN A 53 3.09 -3.92 2.13
C ASN A 53 3.85 -3.02 1.16
N ILE A 54 4.67 -3.60 0.27
CA ILE A 54 5.39 -2.85 -0.77
C ILE A 54 4.39 -2.13 -1.69
N ALA A 55 3.39 -2.84 -2.20
CA ALA A 55 2.39 -2.27 -3.11
C ALA A 55 1.58 -1.12 -2.49
N MET A 56 1.12 -1.30 -1.24
CA MET A 56 0.37 -0.25 -0.53
C MET A 56 1.21 1.00 -0.27
N LEU A 57 2.50 0.83 0.07
CA LEU A 57 3.40 1.97 0.30
C LEU A 57 3.76 2.67 -1.01
N GLU A 58 3.93 1.91 -2.09
CA GLU A 58 4.19 2.45 -3.43
C GLU A 58 3.03 3.32 -3.93
N ASP A 59 1.80 2.82 -3.84
CA ASP A 59 0.62 3.61 -4.19
C ASP A 59 0.49 4.86 -3.31
N ARG A 60 0.77 4.75 -2.00
CA ARG A 60 0.79 5.89 -1.07
C ARG A 60 1.79 6.97 -1.51
N VAL A 61 3.03 6.57 -1.82
CA VAL A 61 4.07 7.48 -2.29
C VAL A 61 3.68 8.13 -3.62
N ARG A 62 3.18 7.34 -4.58
CA ARG A 62 2.71 7.84 -5.88
C ARG A 62 1.60 8.87 -5.73
N VAL A 63 0.56 8.56 -4.96
CA VAL A 63 -0.56 9.48 -4.69
C VAL A 63 -0.06 10.77 -4.03
N ASN A 64 0.82 10.68 -3.03
CA ASN A 64 1.38 11.86 -2.37
C ASN A 64 2.24 12.72 -3.33
N LYS A 65 2.77 12.12 -4.40
CA LYS A 65 3.48 12.79 -5.48
C LYS A 65 2.59 13.19 -6.66
N ASN A 66 1.26 13.12 -6.51
CA ASN A 66 0.26 13.38 -7.57
C ASN A 66 0.43 12.48 -8.81
N GLN A 67 0.92 11.27 -8.61
CA GLN A 67 1.05 10.25 -9.65
C GLN A 67 -0.07 9.21 -9.53
N PRO A 68 -0.51 8.62 -10.65
CA PRO A 68 -1.46 7.53 -10.60
C PRO A 68 -0.88 6.31 -9.88
N GLN A 69 -1.75 5.56 -9.22
CA GLN A 69 -1.45 4.34 -8.48
C GLN A 69 -1.12 3.17 -9.41
N LEU A 70 -0.42 2.16 -8.93
CA LEU A 70 -0.22 0.91 -9.66
C LEU A 70 -1.23 -0.17 -9.27
N TYR A 71 -1.62 -0.21 -8.00
CA TYR A 71 -2.40 -1.32 -7.44
C TYR A 71 -3.80 -0.92 -6.94
N GLY A 72 -4.10 0.39 -6.88
CA GLY A 72 -5.41 0.91 -6.50
C GLY A 72 -5.72 0.74 -5.02
N THR A 73 -4.74 0.91 -4.14
CA THR A 73 -4.90 0.71 -2.68
C THR A 73 -5.29 1.97 -1.91
N GLN A 74 -5.13 3.15 -2.50
CA GLN A 74 -5.52 4.42 -1.91
C GLN A 74 -6.88 4.85 -2.44
N PHE A 75 -7.77 5.17 -1.51
CA PHE A 75 -9.15 5.53 -1.79
C PHE A 75 -9.44 6.93 -1.27
N ARG A 76 -10.32 7.64 -1.98
CA ARG A 76 -11.03 8.80 -1.47
C ARG A 76 -12.43 8.36 -1.07
N GLN A 77 -12.85 8.76 0.12
CA GLN A 77 -14.24 8.67 0.50
C GLN A 77 -15.00 9.83 -0.15
N THR A 78 -15.94 9.52 -1.02
CA THR A 78 -16.94 10.46 -1.52
C THR A 78 -18.30 10.11 -0.90
N THR A 79 -19.28 11.02 -0.99
CA THR A 79 -20.61 10.77 -0.44
C THR A 79 -21.17 9.44 -0.95
N GLY A 80 -21.32 8.47 -0.05
CA GLY A 80 -21.85 7.14 -0.35
C GLY A 80 -20.89 6.17 -1.08
N GLU A 81 -19.67 6.57 -1.43
CA GLU A 81 -18.77 5.72 -2.24
C GLU A 81 -17.31 5.67 -1.77
N HIS A 82 -16.73 4.46 -1.75
CA HIS A 82 -15.28 4.23 -1.65
C HIS A 82 -14.66 4.24 -3.04
N LYS A 83 -14.15 5.39 -3.49
CA LYS A 83 -13.60 5.53 -4.85
C LYS A 83 -12.07 5.45 -4.84
N PRO A 84 -11.44 4.54 -5.61
CA PRO A 84 -9.98 4.54 -5.74
C PRO A 84 -9.51 5.86 -6.39
N LEU A 85 -8.37 6.37 -5.92
CA LEU A 85 -7.68 7.46 -6.60
C LEU A 85 -7.15 6.98 -7.97
N PRO A 86 -6.80 7.87 -8.92
CA PRO A 86 -6.43 7.49 -10.28
C PRO A 86 -5.42 6.34 -10.34
N ILE A 87 -5.67 5.36 -11.21
CA ILE A 87 -4.85 4.16 -11.39
C ILE A 87 -4.22 4.22 -12.78
N GLU A 88 -2.92 3.94 -12.84
CA GLU A 88 -2.19 3.79 -14.08
C GLU A 88 -2.61 2.47 -14.71
N ASP A 89 -3.09 2.50 -15.97
CA ASP A 89 -3.52 1.30 -16.68
C ASP A 89 -4.50 0.44 -15.86
N GLU A 90 -5.66 1.03 -15.55
CA GLU A 90 -6.71 0.41 -14.74
C GLU A 90 -7.19 -0.93 -15.32
N VAL A 91 -7.18 -1.08 -16.65
CA VAL A 91 -7.59 -2.33 -17.34
C VAL A 91 -6.76 -3.53 -16.87
N ASN A 92 -5.46 -3.34 -16.61
CA ASN A 92 -4.57 -4.41 -16.16
C ASN A 92 -4.26 -4.37 -14.66
N VAL A 93 -5.00 -3.60 -13.86
CA VAL A 93 -4.73 -3.46 -12.42
C VAL A 93 -4.82 -4.79 -11.68
N ASN A 94 -5.77 -5.64 -12.05
CA ASN A 94 -6.01 -6.91 -11.39
C ASN A 94 -4.88 -7.92 -11.62
N GLU A 95 -4.14 -7.81 -12.73
CA GLU A 95 -2.94 -8.62 -12.97
C GLU A 95 -1.82 -8.25 -11.99
N ARG A 96 -1.58 -6.94 -11.80
CA ARG A 96 -0.60 -6.43 -10.83
C ARG A 96 -1.00 -6.77 -9.40
N ARG A 97 -2.29 -6.63 -9.06
CA ARG A 97 -2.84 -6.97 -7.73
C ARG A 97 -2.62 -8.44 -7.39
N LYS A 98 -2.90 -9.34 -8.33
CA LYS A 98 -2.67 -10.79 -8.16
C LYS A 98 -1.20 -11.12 -7.87
N GLN A 99 -0.26 -10.48 -8.57
CA GLN A 99 1.19 -10.68 -8.34
C GLN A 99 1.62 -10.27 -6.92
N MET A 100 0.96 -9.26 -6.35
CA MET A 100 1.21 -8.80 -4.98
C MET A 100 0.37 -9.55 -3.94
N GLY A 101 -0.43 -10.52 -4.40
CA GLY A 101 -1.26 -11.38 -3.59
C GLY A 101 -2.55 -10.73 -3.12
N PHE A 102 -3.05 -9.67 -3.76
CA PHE A 102 -4.37 -9.09 -3.47
C PHE A 102 -5.49 -9.81 -4.24
N ASP A 103 -6.71 -9.67 -3.73
CA ASP A 103 -7.94 -9.92 -4.48
C ASP A 103 -8.13 -8.84 -5.56
N THR A 104 -9.11 -9.01 -6.44
CA THR A 104 -9.41 -7.98 -7.46
C THR A 104 -9.78 -6.64 -6.82
N LEU A 105 -9.70 -5.56 -7.59
CA LEU A 105 -10.07 -4.23 -7.10
C LEU A 105 -11.55 -4.20 -6.70
N GLU A 106 -12.40 -4.85 -7.50
CA GLU A 106 -13.83 -4.96 -7.29
C GLU A 106 -14.18 -5.75 -6.02
N GLU A 107 -13.55 -6.91 -5.81
CA GLU A 107 -13.72 -7.71 -4.58
C GLU A 107 -13.27 -6.92 -3.34
N ASN A 108 -12.17 -6.18 -3.44
CA ASN A 108 -11.68 -5.35 -2.35
C ASN A 108 -12.65 -4.21 -2.02
N ILE A 109 -13.21 -3.54 -3.02
CA ILE A 109 -14.24 -2.49 -2.83
C ILE A 109 -15.49 -3.10 -2.20
N ALA A 110 -15.94 -4.26 -2.65
CA ALA A 110 -17.09 -4.97 -2.06
C ALA A 110 -16.84 -5.29 -0.58
N GLY A 111 -15.65 -5.83 -0.25
CA GLY A 111 -15.26 -6.10 1.13
C GLY A 111 -15.19 -4.83 2.01
N MET A 112 -14.82 -3.68 1.45
CA MET A 112 -14.86 -2.41 2.18
C MET A 112 -16.30 -2.01 2.56
N TYR A 113 -17.28 -2.24 1.69
CA TYR A 113 -18.69 -1.99 2.04
C TYR A 113 -19.21 -2.98 3.08
N GLU A 114 -18.82 -4.24 3.02
CA GLU A 114 -19.20 -5.25 4.03
C GLU A 114 -18.62 -4.91 5.40
N GLN A 115 -17.36 -4.47 5.46
CA GLN A 115 -16.66 -4.20 6.70
C GLN A 115 -17.01 -2.85 7.32
N TYR A 116 -17.11 -1.79 6.50
CA TYR A 116 -17.22 -0.41 6.98
C TYR A 116 -18.55 0.26 6.62
N GLY A 117 -19.38 -0.38 5.79
CA GLY A 117 -20.56 0.25 5.23
C GLY A 117 -20.23 1.35 4.20
N PRO A 118 -21.25 2.00 3.63
CA PRO A 118 -21.04 3.19 2.81
C PRO A 118 -20.47 4.34 3.67
N PRO A 119 -19.55 5.17 3.15
CA PRO A 119 -19.10 6.37 3.85
C PRO A 119 -20.31 7.24 4.24
N ASN A 120 -20.30 7.78 5.47
CA ASN A 120 -21.41 8.57 6.03
C ASN A 120 -21.97 9.55 4.99
N GLN A 121 -23.25 9.38 4.66
CA GLN A 121 -24.08 10.40 4.06
C GLN A 121 -24.41 11.36 5.21
N GLY A 122 -23.83 12.55 5.22
CA GLY A 122 -24.00 13.50 6.33
C GLY A 122 -25.45 13.72 6.75
#